data_AF-A0A7C0UHC0-F1
#
_entry.id   AF-A0A7C0UHC0-F1
#
_cell.length_a   1.000
_cell.length_b   1.000
_cell.length_c   1.000
_cell.angle_alpha   90.00
_cell.angle_beta   90.00
_cell.angle_gamma   90.00
#
_symmetry.space_group_name_H-M   'P 1'
#
loop_
_entity.id
_entity.type
_entity.pdbx_description
1 polymer ?
#
loop_
_entity_poly.entity_id
_entity_poly.type
_entity_poly.pdbx_seq_one_letter_code
_entity_poly.pdbx_strand_id
1 'polypeptide(L)'
;MDKGILYVVATPIGNLEDITLRALRILKEINLIACEDTRVARKLLNHFEIETPTVSYFQHSKVSKVDRIIRDLLAGKNVALITDAGT
;
A
#
# COMPACT_ATOMS: atom_id res chain seq x y z
N MET A 1 14.67 -18.81 -1.22
CA MET A 1 13.39 -18.09 -1.13
C MET A 1 13.57 -16.77 -1.82
N ASP A 2 12.73 -16.47 -2.79
CA ASP A 2 12.77 -15.18 -3.47
C ASP A 2 12.25 -14.07 -2.55
N LYS A 3 12.87 -12.89 -2.63
CA LYS A 3 12.42 -11.72 -1.89
C LYS A 3 11.09 -11.23 -2.44
N GLY A 4 10.26 -10.69 -1.57
CA GLY A 4 9.02 -10.01 -1.95
C GLY A 4 9.30 -8.72 -2.70
N ILE A 5 8.28 -8.25 -3.42
CA ILE A 5 8.36 -7.06 -4.26
C ILE A 5 7.70 -5.89 -3.54
N LEU A 6 8.38 -4.73 -3.55
CA LEU A 6 7.80 -3.45 -3.18
C LEU A 6 7.20 -2.79 -4.42
N TYR A 7 5.88 -2.67 -4.45
CA TYR A 7 5.16 -1.98 -5.51
C TYR A 7 4.91 -0.53 -5.10
N VAL A 8 5.36 0.42 -5.89
CA VAL A 8 4.97 1.83 -5.74
C VAL A 8 3.72 2.05 -6.59
N VAL A 9 2.61 2.41 -5.94
CA VAL A 9 1.30 2.52 -6.57
C VAL A 9 0.76 3.93 -6.35
N ALA A 10 0.61 4.68 -7.44
CA ALA A 10 -0.02 5.99 -7.42
C ALA A 10 -1.53 5.85 -7.12
N THR A 11 -2.06 6.77 -6.31
CA THR A 11 -3.49 6.90 -6.02
C THR A 11 -4.08 8.07 -6.79
N PRO A 12 -5.37 8.02 -7.15
CA PRO A 12 -6.02 9.12 -7.86
C PRO A 12 -6.03 10.42 -7.07
N ILE A 13 -5.93 11.55 -7.79
CA ILE A 13 -6.07 12.89 -7.22
C ILE A 13 -7.52 13.34 -7.44
N GLY A 14 -8.38 13.07 -6.48
CA GLY A 14 -9.79 13.50 -6.50
C GLY A 14 -10.75 12.41 -7.00
N ASN A 15 -10.72 12.04 -8.28
CA ASN A 15 -11.66 11.06 -8.83
C ASN A 15 -11.15 9.62 -8.65
N LEU A 16 -11.85 8.81 -7.86
CA LEU A 16 -11.47 7.42 -7.60
C LEU A 16 -11.43 6.55 -8.86
N GLU A 17 -12.21 6.90 -9.89
CA GLU A 17 -12.26 6.17 -11.17
C GLU A 17 -10.98 6.30 -12.01
N ASP A 18 -10.10 7.27 -11.70
CA ASP A 18 -8.82 7.41 -12.40
C ASP A 18 -7.80 6.32 -11.99
N ILE A 19 -8.15 5.44 -11.03
CA ILE A 19 -7.28 4.34 -10.64
C ILE A 19 -7.15 3.31 -11.78
N THR A 20 -5.92 2.89 -12.05
CA THR A 20 -5.70 1.87 -13.09
C THR A 20 -6.15 0.48 -12.65
N LEU A 21 -6.60 -0.35 -13.59
CA LEU A 21 -6.90 -1.76 -13.34
C LEU A 21 -5.71 -2.53 -12.74
N ARG A 22 -4.49 -2.16 -13.11
CA ARG A 22 -3.27 -2.75 -12.55
C ARG A 22 -3.10 -2.40 -11.08
N ALA A 23 -3.35 -1.16 -10.69
CA ALA A 23 -3.29 -0.74 -9.29
C ALA A 23 -4.32 -1.51 -8.45
N LEU A 24 -5.57 -1.60 -8.92
CA LEU A 24 -6.60 -2.38 -8.25
C LEU A 24 -6.20 -3.85 -8.04
N ARG A 25 -5.69 -4.49 -9.10
CA ARG A 25 -5.23 -5.88 -9.02
C ARG A 25 -4.10 -6.06 -8.00
N ILE A 26 -3.07 -5.21 -8.07
CA ILE A 26 -1.94 -5.25 -7.13
C ILE A 26 -2.43 -5.07 -5.69
N LEU A 27 -3.25 -4.07 -5.43
CA LEU A 27 -3.74 -3.78 -4.08
C LEU A 27 -4.61 -4.91 -3.52
N LYS A 28 -5.29 -5.69 -4.36
CA LYS A 28 -6.07 -6.88 -3.97
C LYS A 28 -5.23 -8.13 -3.73
N GLU A 29 -4.11 -8.29 -4.43
CA GLU A 29 -3.28 -9.51 -4.36
C GLU A 29 -2.13 -9.41 -3.34
N ILE A 30 -1.81 -8.20 -2.87
CA ILE A 30 -0.64 -7.96 -2.03
C ILE A 30 -0.86 -8.31 -0.55
N ASN A 31 0.20 -8.54 0.21
CA ASN A 31 0.09 -8.96 1.60
C ASN A 31 -0.06 -7.78 2.58
N LEU A 32 0.41 -6.59 2.20
CA LEU A 32 0.40 -5.40 3.05
C LEU A 32 0.41 -4.13 2.20
N ILE A 33 -0.37 -3.13 2.62
CA ILE A 33 -0.34 -1.78 2.05
C ILE A 33 0.28 -0.83 3.09
N ALA A 34 1.41 -0.22 2.74
CA ALA A 34 1.99 0.91 3.45
C ALA A 34 1.43 2.21 2.88
N CYS A 35 0.88 3.07 3.73
CA CYS A 35 0.30 4.36 3.34
C CYS A 35 0.61 5.45 4.36
N GLU A 36 0.48 6.72 3.98
CA GLU A 36 0.72 7.85 4.89
C GLU A 36 -0.36 7.94 5.98
N ASP A 37 -1.64 8.11 5.59
CA ASP A 37 -2.80 8.03 6.47
C ASP A 37 -3.70 6.82 6.12
N THR A 38 -3.80 5.89 7.06
CA THR A 38 -4.66 4.70 6.92
C THR A 38 -6.14 5.04 6.81
N ARG A 39 -6.59 6.23 7.26
CA ARG A 39 -7.96 6.70 7.13
C ARG A 39 -8.28 7.18 5.73
N VAL A 40 -7.32 7.82 5.05
CA VAL A 40 -7.47 8.26 3.66
C VAL A 40 -7.44 7.04 2.74
N ALA A 41 -6.43 6.18 2.90
CA ALA A 41 -6.32 4.91 2.19
C ALA A 41 -7.61 4.08 2.31
N ARG A 42 -8.21 3.99 3.50
CA ARG A 42 -9.45 3.22 3.72
C ARG A 42 -10.62 3.68 2.85
N LYS A 43 -10.72 4.96 2.47
CA LYS A 43 -11.79 5.42 1.57
C LYS A 43 -11.65 4.79 0.19
N LEU A 44 -10.44 4.82 -0.37
CA LEU A 44 -10.10 4.17 -1.64
C LEU A 44 -10.33 2.66 -1.56
N LEU A 45 -9.78 2.01 -0.52
CA LEU A 45 -9.86 0.57 -0.37
C LEU A 45 -11.30 0.08 -0.20
N ASN A 46 -12.12 0.77 0.60
CA ASN A 46 -13.53 0.42 0.79
C ASN A 46 -14.33 0.59 -0.51
N HIS A 47 -14.07 1.66 -1.28
CA HIS A 47 -14.77 1.90 -2.54
C HIS A 47 -14.57 0.77 -3.56
N PHE A 48 -13.40 0.12 -3.54
CA PHE A 48 -13.05 -0.97 -4.44
C PHE A 48 -13.08 -2.37 -3.80
N GLU A 49 -13.63 -2.47 -2.57
CA GLU A 49 -13.74 -3.71 -1.81
C GLU A 49 -12.38 -4.42 -1.64
N ILE A 50 -11.37 -3.67 -1.21
CA ILE A 50 -10.01 -4.16 -0.96
C ILE A 50 -9.82 -4.37 0.54
N GLU A 51 -9.66 -5.62 0.96
CA GLU A 51 -9.52 -6.01 2.38
C GLU A 51 -8.08 -6.10 2.87
N THR A 52 -7.11 -5.82 2.00
CA THR A 52 -5.69 -5.92 2.30
C THR A 52 -5.30 -5.06 3.52
N PRO A 53 -4.57 -5.63 4.50
CA PRO A 53 -4.23 -4.90 5.72
C PRO A 53 -3.32 -3.70 5.42
N THR A 54 -3.50 -2.63 6.20
CA THR A 54 -2.74 -1.39 6.05
C THR A 54 -1.79 -1.16 7.22
N VAL A 55 -0.69 -0.45 6.96
CA VAL A 55 0.22 0.09 7.97
C VAL A 55 0.58 1.53 7.63
N SER A 56 0.59 2.42 8.64
CA SER A 56 1.04 3.80 8.40
C SER A 56 2.56 3.88 8.27
N TYR A 57 3.03 4.50 7.19
CA TYR A 57 4.42 4.76 6.84
C TYR A 57 4.58 6.18 6.26
N PHE A 58 5.43 6.99 6.89
CA PHE A 58 5.75 8.38 6.52
C PHE A 58 7.06 8.81 7.21
N GLN A 59 7.56 10.02 6.93
CA GLN A 59 8.88 10.50 7.38
C GLN A 59 9.18 10.37 8.89
N HIS A 60 8.16 10.44 9.76
CA HIS A 60 8.33 10.26 11.22
C HIS A 60 7.84 8.90 11.72
N SER A 61 7.68 7.91 10.83
CA SER A 61 7.32 6.57 11.24
C SER A 61 8.43 5.96 12.10
N LYS A 62 8.02 5.32 13.20
CA LYS A 62 8.94 4.61 14.08
C LYS A 62 9.74 3.59 13.28
N VAL A 63 11.04 3.49 13.57
CA VAL A 63 11.96 2.51 12.97
C VAL A 63 11.37 1.10 12.99
N SER A 64 10.67 0.73 14.07
CA SER A 64 10.02 -0.57 14.22
C SER A 64 8.97 -0.90 13.14
N LYS A 65 8.34 0.10 12.51
CA LYS A 65 7.41 -0.11 11.38
C LYS A 65 8.16 -0.34 10.07
N VAL A 66 9.23 0.39 9.85
CA VAL A 66 10.12 0.19 8.69
C VAL A 66 10.72 -1.21 8.74
N ASP A 67 11.20 -1.62 9.91
CA ASP A 67 11.74 -2.96 10.13
C ASP A 67 10.70 -4.06 9.85
N ARG A 68 9.43 -3.83 10.19
CA ARG A 68 8.36 -4.78 9.85
C ARG A 68 8.21 -4.93 8.33
N ILE A 69 8.16 -3.83 7.59
CA ILE A 69 8.04 -3.84 6.12
C ILE A 69 9.25 -4.56 5.50
N ILE A 70 10.46 -4.24 5.96
CA ILE A 70 11.69 -4.89 5.49
C ILE A 70 11.65 -6.39 5.78
N ARG A 71 11.25 -6.79 6.99
CA ARG A 71 11.10 -8.22 7.35
C ARG A 71 10.09 -8.94 6.47
N ASP A 72 8.94 -8.32 6.20
CA ASP A 72 7.92 -8.90 5.33
C ASP A 72 8.45 -9.10 3.90
N LEU A 73 9.14 -8.11 3.33
CA LEU A 73 9.79 -8.21 2.02
C LEU A 73 10.87 -9.30 2.00
N LEU A 74 11.74 -9.37 3.00
CA LEU A 74 12.77 -10.42 3.09
C LEU A 74 12.19 -11.82 3.27
N ALA A 75 10.99 -11.93 3.84
CA ALA A 75 10.25 -13.18 3.99
C ALA A 75 9.45 -13.59 2.73
N GLY A 76 9.57 -12.85 1.61
CA GLY A 76 8.88 -13.16 0.37
C GLY A 76 7.49 -12.55 0.24
N LYS A 77 7.05 -11.71 1.20
CA LYS A 77 5.74 -11.04 1.12
C LYS A 77 5.84 -9.78 0.28
N ASN A 78 4.85 -9.59 -0.58
CA ASN A 78 4.74 -8.40 -1.39
C ASN A 78 4.14 -7.25 -0.55
N VAL A 79 4.64 -6.04 -0.76
CA VAL A 79 4.14 -4.82 -0.10
C VAL A 79 3.84 -3.74 -1.14
N ALA A 80 2.68 -3.08 -1.04
CA ALA A 80 2.39 -1.88 -1.82
C ALA A 80 2.68 -0.64 -0.98
N LEU A 81 3.31 0.37 -1.57
CA LEU A 81 3.41 1.72 -1.04
C LEU A 81 2.46 2.63 -1.83
N ILE A 82 1.52 3.27 -1.14
CA ILE A 82 0.61 4.28 -1.70
C ILE A 82 0.81 5.63 -1.01
N THR A 83 0.61 6.71 -1.75
CA THR A 83 0.61 8.09 -1.22
C THR A 83 -0.82 8.62 -1.12
N ASP A 84 -1.06 9.61 -0.25
CA ASP A 84 -2.44 10.06 0.06
C ASP A 84 -3.08 10.98 -0.98
N ALA A 85 -2.34 11.42 -1.99
CA ALA A 85 -2.89 12.00 -3.21
C ALA A 85 -1.74 12.23 -4.20
N GLY A 86 -1.66 11.39 -5.23
CA GLY A 86 -0.82 11.64 -6.40
C GLY A 86 0.66 11.35 -6.26
N THR A 87 1.17 10.68 -7.28
CA THR A 87 2.40 11.05 -7.98
C THR A 87 2.12 10.95 -9.46
#